data_AF-A0A260VZ80-F1
#
_entry.id   AF-A0A260VZ80-F1
#
_cell.length_a   1.000
_cell.length_b   1.000
_cell.length_c   1.000
_cell.angle_alpha   90.00
_cell.angle_beta   90.00
_cell.angle_gamma   90.00
#
_symmetry.space_group_name_H-M   'P 1'
#
loop_
_entity.id
_entity.type
_entity.pdbx_description
1 polymer ?
#
loop_
_entity_poly.entity_id
_entity_poly.type
_entity_poly.pdbx_seq_one_letter_code
_entity_poly.pdbx_strand_id
1 'polypeptide(L)'
;MSPAARWIQRKAEAWLRLKALALLVTAVSCFGIGTAYLVPSAPDRPRQLTFVETIAPLHVFAWLWVAVGAACLASIVCRRMRPAMFGFAAFLHAMWGLSFSASYVFLDNSDRDWVSARGYLVIAGLILVAAGIKEGSRRWGRRSLSR
;
A
#
# COMPACT_ATOMS: atom_id res chain seq x y z
N MET A 1 -1.70 34.16 -16.85
CA MET A 1 -1.68 33.52 -15.49
C MET A 1 -0.73 34.28 -14.58
N SER A 2 -1.13 34.56 -13.34
CA SER A 2 -0.25 35.19 -12.34
C SER A 2 0.88 34.23 -11.90
N PRO A 3 2.02 34.75 -11.40
CA PRO A 3 3.10 33.93 -10.85
C PRO A 3 2.63 32.96 -9.75
N ALA A 4 1.72 33.42 -8.88
CA ALA A 4 1.10 32.60 -7.85
C ALA A 4 0.30 31.42 -8.42
N ALA A 5 -0.49 31.65 -9.48
CA ALA A 5 -1.27 30.58 -10.12
C ALA A 5 -0.37 29.48 -10.72
N ARG A 6 0.75 29.86 -11.35
CA ARG A 6 1.73 28.90 -11.90
C ARG A 6 2.38 28.05 -10.80
N TRP A 7 2.72 28.66 -9.65
CA TRP A 7 3.30 27.96 -8.52
C TRP A 7 2.35 26.92 -7.92
N ILE A 8 1.06 27.26 -7.75
CA ILE A 8 0.04 26.34 -7.25
C ILE A 8 -0.13 25.14 -8.19
N GLN A 9 -0.19 25.40 -9.50
CA GLN A 9 -0.35 24.33 -10.50
C GLN A 9 0.84 23.36 -10.48
N ARG A 10 2.07 23.87 -10.48
CA ARG A 10 3.29 23.03 -10.41
C ARG A 10 3.31 22.15 -9.16
N LYS A 11 2.92 22.71 -8.00
CA LYS A 11 2.80 21.91 -6.77
C LYS A 11 1.75 20.81 -6.92
N ALA A 12 0.55 21.13 -7.41
CA ALA A 12 -0.51 20.15 -7.60
C ALA A 12 -0.09 18.99 -8.52
N GLU A 13 0.60 19.28 -9.61
CA GLU A 13 1.15 18.27 -10.53
C GLU A 13 2.21 17.41 -9.84
N ALA A 14 3.12 18.01 -9.07
CA ALA A 14 4.12 17.28 -8.30
C ALA A 14 3.48 16.31 -7.29
N TRP A 15 2.46 16.76 -6.55
CA TRP A 15 1.74 15.90 -5.60
C TRP A 15 1.01 14.75 -6.28
N LEU A 16 0.40 14.99 -7.45
CA LEU A 16 -0.25 13.93 -8.23
C LEU A 16 0.77 12.90 -8.73
N ARG A 17 1.96 13.33 -9.15
CA ARG A 17 3.06 12.45 -9.56
C ARG A 17 3.56 11.62 -8.39
N LEU A 18 3.75 12.23 -7.22
CA LEU A 18 4.17 11.51 -6.01
C LEU A 18 3.16 10.43 -5.60
N LYS A 19 1.86 10.72 -5.65
CA LYS A 19 0.83 9.70 -5.38
C LYS A 19 0.81 8.57 -6.40
N ALA A 20 0.97 8.90 -7.68
CA ALA A 20 1.05 7.89 -8.74
C ALA A 20 2.28 7.00 -8.55
N LEU A 21 3.43 7.59 -8.20
CA LEU A 21 4.65 6.86 -7.88
C LEU A 21 4.47 5.97 -6.65
N ALA A 22 3.84 6.48 -5.60
CA ALA A 22 3.55 5.68 -4.41
C ALA A 22 2.68 4.45 -4.75
N LEU A 23 1.62 4.62 -5.53
CA LEU A 23 0.77 3.51 -5.98
C LEU A 23 1.52 2.51 -6.86
N LEU A 24 2.43 2.98 -7.71
CA LEU A 24 3.29 2.11 -8.52
C LEU A 24 4.21 1.27 -7.63
N VAL A 25 4.89 1.90 -6.67
CA VAL A 25 5.75 1.19 -5.72
C VAL A 25 4.95 0.20 -4.87
N THR A 26 3.76 0.60 -4.41
CA THR A 26 2.84 -0.31 -3.71
C THR A 26 2.43 -1.49 -4.58
N ALA A 27 2.13 -1.28 -5.86
CA ALA A 27 1.79 -2.37 -6.77
C ALA A 27 2.96 -3.36 -6.94
N VAL A 28 4.19 -2.86 -7.10
CA VAL A 28 5.39 -3.70 -7.17
C VAL A 28 5.58 -4.52 -5.89
N SER A 29 5.42 -3.90 -4.72
CA SER A 29 5.43 -4.60 -3.43
C SER A 29 4.41 -5.74 -3.40
N CYS A 30 3.14 -5.44 -3.73
CA CYS A 30 2.07 -6.41 -3.76
C CYS A 30 2.34 -7.56 -4.74
N PHE A 31 2.84 -7.30 -5.95
CA PHE A 31 3.19 -8.38 -6.89
C PHE A 31 4.37 -9.22 -6.40
N GLY A 32 5.40 -8.61 -5.82
CA GLY A 32 6.53 -9.34 -5.23
C GLY A 32 6.07 -10.30 -4.14
N ILE A 33 5.18 -9.84 -3.25
CA ILE A 33 4.62 -10.69 -2.18
C ILE A 33 3.70 -11.77 -2.76
N GLY A 34 2.80 -11.41 -3.67
CA GLY A 34 1.87 -12.36 -4.28
C GLY A 34 2.59 -13.48 -5.01
N THR A 35 3.60 -13.15 -5.83
CA THR A 35 4.41 -14.15 -6.54
C THR A 35 5.21 -15.04 -5.61
N ALA A 36 5.73 -14.51 -4.50
CA ALA A 36 6.43 -15.32 -3.49
C ALA A 36 5.53 -16.41 -2.86
N TYR A 37 4.22 -16.20 -2.80
CA TYR A 37 3.26 -17.18 -2.27
C TYR A 37 2.59 -18.07 -3.33
N LEU A 38 2.83 -17.81 -4.63
CA LEU A 38 2.42 -18.72 -5.70
C LEU A 38 3.42 -19.86 -5.91
N VAL A 39 4.68 -19.67 -5.51
CA VAL A 39 5.70 -20.73 -5.57
C VAL A 39 5.48 -21.69 -4.39
N PRO A 40 5.38 -23.01 -4.63
CA PRO A 40 5.24 -23.99 -3.55
C PRO A 40 6.42 -23.89 -2.57
N SER A 41 6.13 -23.65 -1.29
CA SER A 41 7.13 -23.78 -0.23
C SER A 41 7.59 -25.24 -0.15
N ALA A 42 8.90 -25.45 0.01
CA ALA A 42 9.45 -26.78 0.24
C ALA A 42 8.76 -27.45 1.45
N PRO A 43 8.47 -28.77 1.39
CA PRO A 43 7.64 -29.47 2.36
C PRO A 43 8.15 -29.37 3.81
N ASP A 44 9.44 -29.12 4.01
CA ASP A 44 10.10 -29.16 5.32
C ASP A 44 10.37 -27.79 5.95
N ARG A 45 9.87 -26.68 5.37
CA ARG A 45 10.10 -25.35 5.95
C ARG A 45 9.09 -25.03 7.07
N PRO A 46 9.54 -24.53 8.23
CA PRO A 46 8.63 -24.06 9.27
C PRO A 46 7.70 -22.99 8.69
N ARG A 47 6.39 -23.15 8.92
CA ARG A 47 5.36 -22.24 8.41
C ARG A 47 5.50 -20.89 9.12
N GLN A 48 6.16 -19.93 8.46
CA GLN A 48 6.35 -18.57 8.98
C GLN A 48 5.05 -17.78 9.18
N LEU A 49 3.89 -18.29 8.74
CA LEU A 49 2.64 -17.52 8.61
C LEU A 49 1.44 -18.22 9.27
N THR A 50 1.67 -18.99 10.33
CA THR A 50 0.64 -19.80 11.03
C THR A 50 -0.66 -19.06 11.29
N PHE A 51 -0.62 -17.76 11.65
CA PHE A 51 -1.84 -17.01 11.95
C PHE A 51 -2.72 -16.77 10.72
N VAL A 52 -2.15 -16.30 9.61
CA VAL A 52 -2.91 -15.98 8.38
C VAL A 52 -3.43 -17.26 7.73
N GLU A 53 -2.66 -18.34 7.82
CA GLU A 53 -3.05 -19.65 7.30
C GLU A 53 -4.24 -20.28 8.03
N THR A 54 -4.57 -19.83 9.25
CA THR A 54 -5.83 -20.25 9.92
C THR A 54 -7.07 -19.69 9.25
N ILE A 55 -6.95 -18.57 8.52
CA ILE A 55 -8.07 -17.89 7.87
C ILE A 55 -8.29 -18.45 6.47
N ALA A 56 -7.21 -18.54 5.68
CA ALA A 56 -7.26 -19.11 4.34
C ALA A 56 -5.88 -19.62 3.88
N PRO A 57 -5.82 -20.53 2.89
CA PRO A 57 -4.56 -20.97 2.33
C PRO A 57 -3.73 -19.84 1.70
N LEU A 58 -2.39 -19.93 1.76
CA LEU A 58 -1.48 -18.90 1.21
C LEU A 58 -1.74 -18.56 -0.27
N HIS A 59 -2.17 -19.53 -1.09
CA HIS A 59 -2.48 -19.27 -2.50
C HIS A 59 -3.65 -18.29 -2.68
N VAL A 60 -4.63 -18.29 -1.77
CA VAL A 60 -5.75 -17.34 -1.80
C VAL A 60 -5.23 -15.93 -1.55
N PHE A 61 -4.36 -15.78 -0.55
CA PHE A 61 -3.73 -14.50 -0.27
C PHE A 61 -2.77 -14.06 -1.37
N ALA A 62 -2.08 -15.00 -2.03
CA ALA A 62 -1.24 -14.71 -3.19
C ALA A 62 -2.05 -13.99 -4.28
N TRP A 63 -3.24 -14.52 -4.61
CA TRP A 63 -4.16 -13.89 -5.55
C TRP A 63 -4.72 -12.56 -5.04
N LEU A 64 -4.99 -12.44 -3.74
CA LEU A 64 -5.39 -11.17 -3.14
C LEU A 64 -4.31 -10.09 -3.34
N TRP A 65 -3.06 -10.41 -3.05
CA TRP A 65 -1.92 -9.51 -3.26
C TRP A 65 -1.80 -9.09 -4.74
N VAL A 66 -1.90 -10.04 -5.67
CA VAL A 66 -1.89 -9.76 -7.12
C VAL A 66 -3.06 -8.86 -7.53
N ALA A 67 -4.27 -9.15 -7.05
CA ALA A 67 -5.46 -8.35 -7.36
C ALA A 67 -5.34 -6.91 -6.83
N VAL A 68 -4.81 -6.72 -5.62
CA VAL A 68 -4.54 -5.39 -5.06
C VAL A 68 -3.47 -4.67 -5.84
N GLY A 69 -2.38 -5.34 -6.24
CA GLY A 69 -1.36 -4.74 -7.09
C GLY A 69 -1.93 -4.23 -8.41
N ALA A 70 -2.76 -5.03 -9.07
CA ALA A 70 -3.45 -4.64 -10.30
C ALA A 70 -4.41 -3.47 -10.09
N ALA A 71 -5.17 -3.47 -9.00
CA ALA A 71 -6.09 -2.38 -8.66
C ALA A 71 -5.35 -1.07 -8.30
N CYS A 72 -4.18 -1.16 -7.66
CA CYS A 72 -3.27 -0.02 -7.45
C CYS A 72 -2.83 0.58 -8.78
N LEU A 73 -2.40 -0.23 -9.76
CA LEU A 73 -2.06 0.25 -11.11
C LEU A 73 -3.25 0.90 -11.81
N ALA A 74 -4.43 0.28 -11.76
CA ALA A 74 -5.66 0.85 -12.33
C ALA A 74 -5.98 2.22 -11.71
N SER A 75 -5.72 2.41 -10.42
CA SER A 75 -5.98 3.68 -9.71
C SER A 75 -5.00 4.81 -10.06
N ILE A 76 -3.87 4.51 -10.71
CA ILE A 76 -2.99 5.53 -11.28
C ILE A 76 -3.76 6.34 -12.34
N VAL A 77 -4.50 5.64 -13.21
CA VAL A 77 -5.36 6.21 -14.25
C VAL A 77 -6.71 6.64 -13.65
N CYS A 78 -7.36 5.75 -12.91
CA CYS A 78 -8.66 5.99 -12.28
C CYS A 78 -8.49 6.65 -10.90
N ARG A 79 -8.34 7.98 -10.88
CA ARG A 79 -8.05 8.74 -9.65
C ARG A 79 -9.11 8.59 -8.54
N ARG A 80 -10.35 8.27 -8.91
CA ARG A 80 -11.46 8.05 -7.96
C ARG A 80 -11.20 6.84 -7.05
N MET A 81 -10.46 5.84 -7.51
CA MET A 81 -10.15 4.62 -6.74
C MET A 81 -9.01 4.81 -5.74
N ARG A 82 -8.18 5.86 -5.89
CA ARG A 82 -6.94 6.03 -5.11
C ARG A 82 -7.15 5.97 -3.59
N PRO A 83 -8.14 6.66 -2.98
CA PRO A 83 -8.32 6.61 -1.54
C PRO A 83 -8.59 5.19 -1.02
N ALA A 84 -9.45 4.45 -1.74
CA ALA A 84 -9.77 3.06 -1.40
C ALA A 84 -8.54 2.16 -1.56
N MET A 85 -7.76 2.34 -2.64
CA MET A 85 -6.57 1.51 -2.90
C MET A 85 -5.44 1.78 -1.91
N PHE A 86 -5.20 3.03 -1.52
CA PHE A 86 -4.26 3.33 -0.44
C PHE A 86 -4.70 2.69 0.88
N GLY A 87 -5.99 2.80 1.23
CA GLY A 87 -6.51 2.20 2.46
C GLY A 87 -6.39 0.69 2.47
N PHE A 88 -6.83 0.02 1.40
CA PHE A 88 -6.81 -1.44 1.31
C PHE A 88 -5.39 -2.00 1.26
N ALA A 89 -4.48 -1.38 0.48
CA ALA A 89 -3.10 -1.80 0.44
C ALA A 89 -2.38 -1.57 1.78
N ALA A 90 -2.64 -0.45 2.47
CA ALA A 90 -2.10 -0.21 3.80
C ALA A 90 -2.62 -1.24 4.80
N PHE A 91 -3.92 -1.53 4.77
CA PHE A 91 -4.53 -2.57 5.62
C PHE A 91 -3.88 -3.93 5.37
N LEU A 92 -3.73 -4.34 4.11
CA LEU A 92 -3.19 -5.65 3.78
C LEU A 92 -1.72 -5.80 4.24
N HIS A 93 -0.89 -4.77 4.06
CA HIS A 93 0.47 -4.75 4.60
C HIS A 93 0.46 -4.74 6.14
N ALA A 94 -0.41 -3.94 6.77
CA ALA A 94 -0.49 -3.90 8.23
C ALA A 94 -0.93 -5.24 8.81
N MET A 95 -1.92 -5.91 8.21
CA MET A 95 -2.37 -7.24 8.59
C MET A 95 -1.23 -8.25 8.53
N TRP A 96 -0.41 -8.21 7.48
CA TRP A 96 0.79 -9.04 7.35
C TRP A 96 1.82 -8.73 8.43
N GLY A 97 2.11 -7.45 8.66
CA GLY A 97 3.03 -7.01 9.69
C GLY A 97 2.62 -7.44 11.10
N LEU A 98 1.33 -7.29 11.42
CA LEU A 98 0.75 -7.73 12.69
C LEU A 98 0.78 -9.24 12.86
N SER A 99 0.61 -10.00 11.77
CA SER A 99 0.69 -11.46 11.82
C SER A 99 2.11 -11.94 12.16
N PHE A 100 3.12 -11.31 11.58
CA PHE A 100 4.52 -11.56 11.95
C PHE A 100 4.84 -11.08 13.38
N SER A 101 4.30 -9.93 13.81
CA SER A 101 4.43 -9.49 15.21
C SER A 101 3.80 -10.50 16.17
N ALA A 102 2.61 -11.02 15.86
CA ALA A 102 1.95 -12.03 16.68
C ALA A 102 2.75 -13.34 16.71
N SER A 103 3.31 -13.74 15.58
CA SER A 103 4.19 -14.91 15.50
C SER A 103 5.41 -14.77 16.41
N TYR A 104 6.07 -13.60 16.37
CA TYR A 104 7.23 -13.30 17.22
C TYR A 104 6.90 -13.24 18.72
N VAL A 105 5.74 -12.67 19.09
CA VAL A 105 5.39 -12.42 20.50
C VAL A 105 4.70 -13.63 21.15
N PHE A 106 3.91 -14.40 20.40
CA PHE A 106 3.00 -15.39 20.98
C PHE A 106 3.24 -16.84 20.52
N LEU A 107 3.95 -17.07 19.41
CA LEU A 107 3.98 -18.39 18.76
C LEU A 107 5.36 -19.06 18.73
N ASP A 108 6.41 -18.43 19.28
CA ASP A 108 7.81 -18.96 19.33
C ASP A 108 8.32 -19.55 17.99
N ASN A 109 7.74 -19.12 16.86
CA ASN A 109 8.00 -19.74 15.56
C ASN A 109 9.38 -19.37 15.01
N SER A 110 9.82 -18.12 15.22
CA SER A 110 11.13 -17.65 14.78
C SER A 110 11.55 -16.36 15.49
N ASP A 111 12.77 -16.35 16.04
CA ASP A 111 13.42 -15.18 16.64
C ASP A 111 13.58 -13.98 15.70
N ARG A 112 13.33 -14.16 14.39
CA ARG A 112 13.53 -13.14 13.35
C ARG A 112 12.25 -12.65 12.70
N ASP A 113 11.08 -13.11 13.14
CA ASP A 113 9.79 -12.69 12.56
C ASP A 113 9.54 -11.18 12.72
N TRP A 114 10.11 -10.54 13.75
CA TRP A 114 10.06 -9.08 13.94
C TRP A 114 10.68 -8.30 12.76
N VAL A 115 11.63 -8.88 12.03
CA VAL A 115 12.27 -8.23 10.86
C VAL A 115 11.25 -8.07 9.74
N SER A 116 10.51 -9.14 9.44
CA SER A 116 9.41 -9.12 8.47
C SER A 116 8.31 -8.18 8.94
N ALA A 117 7.89 -8.27 10.21
CA ALA A 117 6.87 -7.39 10.79
C ALA A 117 7.20 -5.91 10.57
N ARG A 118 8.43 -5.50 10.90
CA ARG A 118 8.91 -4.12 10.70
C ARG A 118 8.80 -3.70 9.24
N GLY A 119 9.23 -4.54 8.30
CA GLY A 119 9.16 -4.22 6.86
C GLY A 119 7.74 -3.91 6.41
N TYR A 120 6.79 -4.79 6.73
CA TYR A 120 5.39 -4.63 6.38
C TYR A 120 4.73 -3.40 7.03
N LEU A 121 4.99 -3.16 8.32
CA LEU A 121 4.43 -2.01 9.05
C LEU A 121 5.00 -0.67 8.53
N VAL A 122 6.30 -0.62 8.20
CA VAL A 122 6.90 0.57 7.57
C VAL A 122 6.25 0.83 6.21
N ILE A 123 6.07 -0.19 5.38
CA ILE A 123 5.39 -0.03 4.08
C ILE A 123 3.96 0.47 4.27
N ALA A 124 3.19 -0.12 5.20
CA ALA A 124 1.84 0.35 5.52
C ALA A 124 1.82 1.83 5.94
N GLY A 125 2.75 2.24 6.79
CA GLY A 125 2.91 3.64 7.20
C GLY A 125 3.24 4.57 6.03
N LEU A 126 4.15 4.18 5.14
CA LEU A 126 4.51 4.96 3.95
C LEU A 126 3.32 5.10 2.99
N ILE A 127 2.51 4.05 2.82
CA ILE A 127 1.27 4.10 2.02
C ILE A 127 0.30 5.12 2.61
N LEU A 128 0.11 5.14 3.94
CA LEU A 128 -0.75 6.12 4.61
C LEU A 128 -0.21 7.55 4.51
N VAL A 129 1.10 7.75 4.61
CA VAL A 129 1.75 9.05 4.40
C VAL A 129 1.47 9.55 2.97
N ALA A 130 1.64 8.69 1.96
CA ALA A 130 1.33 9.03 0.57
C ALA A 130 -0.15 9.35 0.36
N ALA A 131 -1.05 8.62 1.03
CA ALA A 131 -2.49 8.86 0.99
C ALA A 131 -2.86 10.25 1.54
N GLY A 132 -2.20 10.67 2.62
CA GLY A 132 -2.43 11.94 3.31
C GLY A 132 -1.98 13.20 2.55
N ILE A 133 -1.21 13.06 1.47
CA ILE A 133 -0.77 14.17 0.63
C ILE A 133 -1.99 14.92 0.06
N LYS A 134 -2.18 16.19 0.43
CA LYS A 134 -3.29 17.01 -0.07
C LYS A 134 -3.05 17.43 -1.52
N GLU A 135 -4.02 17.15 -2.38
CA GLU A 135 -4.07 17.74 -3.72
C GLU A 135 -4.55 19.20 -3.57
N GLY A 136 -3.78 20.15 -4.09
CA GLY A 136 -4.00 21.59 -3.90
C GLY A 136 -5.46 21.99 -4.14
N SER A 137 -6.03 22.79 -3.24
CA SER A 137 -7.47 23.09 -3.25
C SER A 137 -7.86 23.84 -4.53
N ARG A 138 -8.80 23.27 -5.30
CA ARG A 138 -9.48 23.95 -6.42
C ARG A 138 -10.42 25.09 -5.97
N ARG A 139 -10.42 25.48 -4.69
CA ARG A 139 -11.39 26.43 -4.14
C ARG A 139 -11.10 27.90 -4.45
N TRP A 140 -9.93 28.24 -4.98
CA TRP A 140 -9.59 29.64 -5.24
C TRP A 140 -10.31 30.26 -6.45
N GLY A 141 -10.70 29.44 -7.44
CA GLY A 141 -11.31 29.94 -8.68
C GLY A 141 -12.78 30.38 -8.59
N ARG A 142 -13.50 30.04 -7.52
CA ARG A 142 -14.92 30.43 -7.35
C ARG A 142 -15.15 31.71 -6.56
N ARG A 143 -14.15 32.22 -5.83
CA ARG A 143 -14.29 33.47 -5.04
C ARG A 143 -13.90 34.73 -5.82
N SER A 144 -13.26 34.61 -6.98
CA SER A 144 -12.81 35.76 -7.76
C SER A 144 -13.77 36.18 -8.89
N LEU A 145 -14.87 35.45 -9.09
CA LEU A 145 -15.90 35.78 -10.09
C LEU A 145 -17.16 36.38 -9.45
N SER A 146 -17.13 36.62 -8.13
CA SER A 146 -18.23 37.18 -7.35
C SER A 146 -17.89 38.57 -6.79
N ARG A 147 -16.99 39.31 -7.44
CA ARG A 147 -16.66 40.70 -7.12
C ARG A 147 -16.47 41.50 -8.40
#